data_AF-A0A0V0R718-F1
#
_entry.id   AF-A0A0V0R718-F1
#
_cell.length_a   1.000
_cell.length_b   1.000
_cell.length_c   1.000
_cell.angle_alpha   90.00
_cell.angle_beta   90.00
_cell.angle_gamma   90.00
#
_symmetry.space_group_name_H-M   'P 1'
#
loop_
_entity.id
_entity.type
_entity.pdbx_description
1 polymer ?
#
loop_
_entity_poly.entity_id
_entity_poly.type
_entity_poly.pdbx_seq_one_letter_code
_entity_poly.pdbx_strand_id
1 'polypeptide(L)'
;MEQGNSNSLWNYTLSPGWNEQEVQVLKQALQYFGIGKWKQIQEHQCLPDKTISQIYMQTQRLLGQQSLGDLFGLRLHLDKVWENNKKKVGVIRKFGCIINTGDNPNKNEKLERQRLYNQQFGLSKEEIKKLKIPYSYKNLNQVMSLEQIQRNEKKLTNLQIIEEYQNLKNEITQRIKIFKQIKIEQQQQV
;
A
#
# COMPACT_ATOMS: atom_id res chain seq x y z
N MET A 1 -30.63 -14.37 7.92
CA MET A 1 -30.02 -14.22 6.59
C MET A 1 -29.99 -12.74 6.27
N GLU A 2 -28.88 -12.05 6.54
CA GLU A 2 -28.66 -10.68 6.06
C GLU A 2 -27.17 -10.54 5.74
N GLN A 3 -26.81 -10.78 4.48
CA GLN A 3 -25.52 -10.38 3.93
C GLN A 3 -25.67 -8.95 3.43
N GLY A 4 -25.04 -8.01 4.13
CA GLY A 4 -24.94 -6.62 3.71
C GLY A 4 -24.11 -6.52 2.42
N ASN A 5 -24.81 -6.45 1.28
CA ASN A 5 -24.23 -6.22 -0.03
C ASN A 5 -23.65 -4.80 -0.12
N SER A 6 -22.37 -4.65 0.25
CA SER A 6 -21.57 -3.49 -0.17
C SER A 6 -21.14 -3.68 -1.63
N ASN A 7 -21.94 -3.15 -2.55
CA ASN A 7 -21.78 -3.21 -4.02
C ASN A 7 -20.53 -2.49 -4.59
N SER A 8 -19.46 -2.30 -3.82
CA SER A 8 -18.21 -1.65 -4.25
C SER A 8 -16.99 -2.58 -4.21
N LEU A 9 -17.17 -3.87 -3.90
CA LEU A 9 -16.05 -4.74 -3.53
C LEU A 9 -15.23 -5.33 -4.69
N TRP A 10 -15.68 -5.33 -5.95
CA TRP A 10 -15.03 -6.19 -6.96
C TRP A 10 -14.83 -5.55 -8.32
N ASN A 11 -13.75 -4.76 -8.40
CA ASN A 11 -13.31 -4.13 -9.62
C ASN A 11 -11.89 -4.54 -10.03
N TYR A 12 -11.21 -5.55 -9.48
CA TYR A 12 -9.88 -5.93 -10.00
C TYR A 12 -9.49 -7.34 -9.59
N THR A 13 -8.65 -7.98 -10.40
CA THR A 13 -8.06 -9.29 -10.08
C THR A 13 -7.01 -9.12 -8.99
N LEU A 14 -7.07 -9.93 -7.93
CA LEU A 14 -6.04 -10.00 -6.91
C LEU A 14 -4.75 -10.61 -7.49
N SER A 15 -3.59 -10.06 -7.15
CA SER A 15 -2.32 -10.74 -7.42
C SER A 15 -2.17 -11.95 -6.48
N PRO A 16 -1.47 -13.02 -6.89
CA PRO A 16 -1.19 -14.15 -6.02
C PRO A 16 -0.59 -13.71 -4.68
N GLY A 17 -1.05 -14.29 -3.57
CA GLY A 17 -0.57 -13.96 -2.23
C GLY A 17 -1.15 -12.68 -1.61
N TRP A 18 -2.19 -12.10 -2.21
CA TRP A 18 -2.95 -10.99 -1.62
C TRP A 18 -4.32 -11.46 -1.14
N ASN A 19 -4.72 -10.99 0.05
CA ASN A 19 -6.11 -11.06 0.49
C ASN A 19 -6.80 -9.70 0.41
N GLU A 20 -8.13 -9.69 0.50
CA GLU A 20 -8.94 -8.48 0.37
C GLU A 20 -8.57 -7.41 1.38
N GLN A 21 -8.34 -7.79 2.64
CA GLN A 21 -7.98 -6.85 3.70
C GLN A 21 -6.67 -6.13 3.37
N GLU A 22 -5.64 -6.87 2.93
CA GLU A 22 -4.37 -6.30 2.49
C GLU A 22 -4.55 -5.33 1.33
N VAL A 23 -5.45 -5.63 0.39
CA VAL A 23 -5.71 -4.70 -0.70
C VAL A 23 -6.42 -3.44 -0.20
N GLN A 24 -7.34 -3.53 0.75
CA GLN A 24 -7.95 -2.33 1.35
C GLN A 24 -6.91 -1.47 2.07
N VAL A 25 -5.99 -2.11 2.81
CA VAL A 25 -4.86 -1.41 3.43
C VAL A 25 -3.98 -0.76 2.36
N LEU A 26 -3.68 -1.46 1.26
CA LEU A 26 -2.93 -0.88 0.15
C LEU A 26 -3.65 0.33 -0.45
N LYS A 27 -4.96 0.26 -0.69
CA LYS A 27 -5.74 1.39 -1.21
C LYS A 27 -5.61 2.61 -0.30
N GLN A 28 -5.82 2.43 1.00
CA GLN A 28 -5.67 3.50 1.99
C GLN A 28 -4.25 4.06 2.01
N ALA A 29 -3.23 3.19 1.95
CA ALA A 29 -1.84 3.60 1.93
C ALA A 29 -1.49 4.42 0.67
N LEU A 30 -1.98 4.01 -0.50
CA LEU A 30 -1.81 4.75 -1.75
C LEU A 30 -2.50 6.11 -1.72
N GLN A 31 -3.68 6.19 -1.12
CA GLN A 31 -4.43 7.44 -0.97
C GLN A 31 -3.77 8.40 0.03
N TYR A 32 -3.20 7.87 1.11
CA TYR A 32 -2.59 8.66 2.17
C TYR A 32 -1.18 9.11 1.82
N PHE A 33 -0.30 8.22 1.33
CA PHE A 33 1.06 8.60 0.95
C PHE A 33 1.14 9.21 -0.44
N GLY A 34 0.34 8.68 -1.37
CA GLY A 34 0.42 8.96 -2.80
C GLY A 34 1.04 7.79 -3.57
N ILE A 35 0.56 7.58 -4.80
CA ILE A 35 1.07 6.55 -5.72
C ILE A 35 2.55 6.82 -6.00
N GLY A 36 3.41 5.81 -6.05
CA GLY A 36 4.86 6.00 -6.27
C GLY A 36 5.67 6.14 -4.98
N LYS A 37 5.04 6.37 -3.82
CA LYS A 37 5.71 6.52 -2.52
C LYS A 37 5.96 5.17 -1.84
N TRP A 38 6.49 4.21 -2.58
CA TRP A 38 6.64 2.81 -2.16
C TRP A 38 7.47 2.65 -0.90
N LYS A 39 8.60 3.37 -0.81
CA LYS A 39 9.48 3.35 0.35
C LYS A 39 8.76 3.80 1.62
N GLN A 40 7.93 4.85 1.54
CA GLN A 40 7.15 5.33 2.69
C GLN A 40 6.09 4.31 3.12
N ILE A 41 5.40 3.69 2.16
CA ILE A 41 4.41 2.62 2.43
C ILE A 41 5.09 1.43 3.13
N GLN A 42 6.27 1.02 2.64
CA GLN A 42 7.05 -0.07 3.23
C GLN A 42 7.56 0.28 4.63
N GLU A 43 8.14 1.47 4.82
CA GLU A 43 8.64 1.94 6.13
C GLU A 43 7.52 2.10 7.16
N HIS A 44 6.29 2.39 6.73
CA HIS A 44 5.12 2.43 7.62
C HIS A 44 4.67 1.04 8.09
N GLN A 45 5.12 -0.04 7.43
CA GLN A 45 4.81 -1.42 7.83
C GLN A 45 3.29 -1.71 7.90
N CYS A 46 2.48 -1.01 7.09
CA CYS A 46 1.06 -1.36 6.94
C CYS A 46 0.86 -2.68 6.17
N LEU A 47 1.87 -3.12 5.42
CA LEU A 47 1.90 -4.38 4.65
C LEU A 47 3.28 -5.04 4.80
N PRO A 48 3.60 -5.59 5.99
CA PRO A 48 4.96 -6.03 6.32
C PRO A 48 5.50 -7.13 5.40
N ASP A 49 4.65 -8.08 5.02
CA ASP A 49 5.03 -9.24 4.20
C ASP A 49 5.03 -8.94 2.69
N LYS A 50 4.79 -7.68 2.32
CA LYS A 50 4.67 -7.28 0.91
C LYS A 50 5.88 -6.45 0.50
N THR A 51 6.65 -7.01 -0.43
CA THR A 51 7.74 -6.30 -1.08
C THR A 51 7.23 -5.13 -1.92
N ILE A 52 8.10 -4.15 -2.20
CA ILE A 52 7.79 -3.04 -3.12
C ILE A 52 7.30 -3.57 -4.48
N SER A 53 7.92 -4.64 -5.00
CA SER A 53 7.52 -5.23 -6.28
C SER A 53 6.08 -5.75 -6.24
N GLN A 54 5.70 -6.47 -5.18
CA GLN A 54 4.33 -6.94 -4.98
C GLN A 54 3.34 -5.77 -4.84
N ILE A 55 3.69 -4.74 -4.07
CA ILE A 55 2.89 -3.51 -3.92
C ILE A 55 2.67 -2.84 -5.28
N TYR A 56 3.73 -2.71 -6.06
CA TYR A 56 3.70 -2.09 -7.39
C TYR A 56 2.81 -2.88 -8.36
N MET A 57 2.99 -4.21 -8.45
CA MET A 57 2.16 -5.08 -9.29
C MET A 57 0.68 -5.04 -8.90
N GLN A 58 0.38 -5.07 -7.60
CA GLN A 58 -0.99 -4.96 -7.11
C GLN A 58 -1.58 -3.59 -7.43
N THR A 59 -0.79 -2.53 -7.35
CA THR A 59 -1.21 -1.16 -7.71
C THR A 59 -1.57 -1.05 -9.19
N GLN A 60 -0.81 -1.70 -10.10
CA GLN A 60 -1.16 -1.73 -11.53
C GLN A 60 -2.53 -2.37 -11.78
N ARG A 61 -2.83 -3.47 -11.07
CA ARG A 61 -4.13 -4.14 -11.16
C ARG A 61 -5.26 -3.28 -10.58
N LEU A 62 -5.01 -2.66 -9.43
CA LEU A 62 -5.94 -1.72 -8.79
C LEU A 62 -6.35 -0.58 -9.71
N LEU A 63 -5.45 -0.09 -10.54
CA LEU A 63 -5.68 1.04 -11.44
C LEU A 63 -6.06 0.60 -12.86
N GLY A 64 -5.89 -0.69 -13.20
CA GLY A 64 -6.14 -1.21 -14.54
C GLY A 64 -5.12 -0.77 -15.59
N GLN A 65 -3.92 -0.36 -15.19
CA GLN A 65 -2.86 0.09 -16.12
C GLN A 65 -1.47 -0.30 -15.59
N GLN A 66 -0.55 -0.65 -16.49
CA GLN A 66 0.82 -1.03 -16.13
C GLN A 66 1.73 0.18 -15.92
N SER A 67 1.60 1.22 -16.74
CA SER A 67 2.40 2.43 -16.61
C SER A 67 1.83 3.33 -15.51
N LEU A 68 2.58 3.52 -14.42
CA LEU A 68 2.16 4.35 -13.29
C LEU A 68 2.81 5.73 -13.25
N GLY A 69 3.74 6.04 -14.15
CA GLY A 69 4.57 7.24 -14.11
C GLY A 69 3.78 8.56 -14.08
N ASP A 70 2.64 8.60 -14.77
CA ASP A 70 1.73 9.78 -14.82
C ASP A 70 0.88 9.93 -13.56
N LEU A 71 0.96 8.98 -12.63
CA LEU A 71 0.21 9.00 -11.36
C LEU A 71 1.13 9.19 -10.14
N PHE A 72 2.46 9.23 -10.34
CA PHE A 72 3.42 9.34 -9.26
C PHE A 72 3.23 10.63 -8.46
N GLY A 73 3.17 10.50 -7.13
CA GLY A 73 2.94 11.55 -6.16
C GLY A 73 1.47 11.90 -5.96
N LEU A 74 0.56 11.43 -6.81
CA LEU A 74 -0.85 11.79 -6.72
C LEU A 74 -1.60 10.94 -5.69
N ARG A 75 -2.57 11.57 -5.03
CA ARG A 75 -3.50 10.95 -4.07
C ARG A 75 -4.88 10.95 -4.71
N LEU A 76 -5.34 9.78 -5.17
CA LEU A 76 -6.48 9.67 -6.08
C LEU A 76 -7.59 8.75 -5.54
N HIS A 77 -8.79 8.96 -6.04
CA HIS A 77 -9.90 8.01 -6.01
C HIS A 77 -9.59 6.81 -6.93
N LEU A 78 -8.93 5.79 -6.39
CA LEU A 78 -8.39 4.65 -7.16
C LEU A 78 -9.49 3.91 -7.95
N ASP A 79 -10.66 3.71 -7.35
CA ASP A 79 -11.77 3.00 -7.99
C ASP A 79 -12.30 3.78 -9.22
N LYS A 80 -12.36 5.11 -9.14
CA LYS A 80 -12.73 5.96 -10.29
C LYS A 80 -11.70 5.88 -11.42
N VAL A 81 -10.41 5.82 -11.08
CA VAL A 81 -9.35 5.63 -12.08
C VAL A 81 -9.50 4.29 -12.77
N TRP A 82 -9.75 3.22 -12.01
CA TRP A 82 -9.98 1.90 -12.57
C TRP A 82 -11.19 1.86 -13.49
N GLU A 83 -12.33 2.41 -13.06
CA GLU A 83 -13.55 2.45 -13.86
C GLU A 83 -13.35 3.22 -15.17
N ASN A 84 -12.66 4.36 -15.10
CA ASN A 84 -12.29 5.13 -16.29
C ASN A 84 -11.40 4.29 -17.22
N ASN A 85 -10.38 3.62 -16.68
CA ASN A 85 -9.49 2.77 -17.46
C ASN A 85 -10.20 1.54 -18.03
N LYS A 86 -11.21 0.98 -17.37
CA LYS A 86 -12.03 -0.12 -17.91
C LYS A 86 -12.84 0.32 -19.12
N LYS A 87 -13.35 1.55 -19.14
CA LYS A 87 -14.18 2.09 -20.23
C LYS A 87 -13.38 2.52 -21.48
N LYS A 88 -12.05 2.66 -21.37
CA LYS A 88 -11.20 3.06 -22.51
C LYS A 88 -11.23 2.00 -23.62
N VAL A 89 -11.60 2.45 -24.82
CA VAL A 89 -11.57 1.70 -26.09
C VAL A 89 -10.33 2.09 -26.92
N GLY A 90 -9.92 1.24 -27.86
CA GLY A 90 -8.76 1.51 -28.72
C GLY A 90 -7.39 1.40 -28.02
N VAL A 91 -7.34 0.80 -26.84
CA VAL A 91 -6.11 0.60 -26.05
C VAL A 91 -5.65 -0.85 -26.09
N ILE A 92 -4.34 -1.07 -26.09
CA ILE A 92 -3.77 -2.41 -25.98
C ILE A 92 -3.72 -2.82 -24.50
N ARG A 93 -4.15 -4.05 -24.21
CA ARG A 93 -4.18 -4.61 -22.86
C ARG A 93 -3.31 -5.86 -22.76
N LYS A 94 -2.54 -5.97 -21.67
CA LYS A 94 -1.79 -7.17 -21.30
C LYS A 94 -2.16 -7.55 -19.87
N PHE A 95 -2.62 -8.78 -19.68
CA PHE A 95 -3.17 -9.28 -18.40
C PHE A 95 -4.27 -8.37 -17.82
N GLY A 96 -5.17 -7.89 -18.67
CA GLY A 96 -6.29 -7.02 -18.28
C GLY A 96 -5.92 -5.55 -18.01
N CYS A 97 -4.64 -5.22 -17.95
CA CYS A 97 -4.16 -3.84 -17.72
C CYS A 97 -3.78 -3.15 -19.02
N ILE A 98 -4.06 -1.86 -19.13
CA ILE A 98 -3.61 -1.01 -20.24
C ILE A 98 -2.08 -0.93 -20.23
N ILE A 99 -1.45 -1.11 -21.39
CA ILE A 99 -0.01 -0.91 -21.57
C ILE A 99 0.27 0.37 -22.34
N ASN A 100 1.41 1.01 -22.07
CA ASN A 100 1.88 2.11 -22.90
C ASN A 100 2.55 1.54 -24.15
N THR A 101 2.05 1.91 -25.33
CA THR A 101 2.63 1.55 -26.63
C THR A 101 3.18 2.73 -27.40
N GLY A 102 3.06 3.95 -26.85
CA GLY A 102 3.65 5.16 -27.43
C GLY A 102 4.97 5.53 -26.78
N ASP A 103 5.58 6.58 -27.32
CA ASP A 103 6.81 7.15 -26.79
C ASP A 103 6.63 7.64 -25.35
N ASN A 104 7.75 7.66 -24.62
CA ASN A 104 7.77 8.22 -23.28
C ASN A 104 7.46 9.73 -23.36
N PRO A 105 6.48 10.22 -22.59
CA PRO A 105 6.13 11.63 -22.62
C PRO A 105 7.31 12.48 -22.16
N ASN A 106 7.44 13.67 -22.73
CA ASN A 106 8.40 14.65 -22.23
C ASN A 106 7.96 15.18 -20.84
N LYS A 107 8.85 15.92 -20.18
CA LYS A 107 8.60 16.42 -18.82
C LYS A 107 7.32 17.27 -18.71
N ASN A 108 7.04 18.11 -19.70
CA ASN A 108 5.89 19.02 -19.69
C ASN A 108 4.59 18.25 -19.94
N GLU A 109 4.57 17.32 -20.89
CA GLU A 109 3.43 16.44 -21.15
C GLU A 109 3.09 15.60 -19.92
N LYS A 110 4.12 15.05 -19.26
CA LYS A 110 3.93 14.29 -18.02
C LYS A 110 3.30 15.14 -16.92
N LEU A 111 3.78 16.38 -16.75
CA LEU A 111 3.23 17.29 -15.75
C LEU A 111 1.77 17.66 -16.06
N GLU A 112 1.45 17.90 -17.33
CA GLU A 112 0.09 18.22 -17.75
C GLU A 112 -0.84 17.03 -17.56
N ARG A 113 -0.40 15.81 -17.91
CA ARG A 113 -1.16 14.58 -17.62
C ARG A 113 -1.40 14.41 -16.12
N GLN A 114 -0.39 14.63 -15.29
CA GLN A 114 -0.53 14.58 -13.83
C GLN A 114 -1.56 15.59 -13.33
N ARG A 115 -1.54 16.83 -13.86
CA ARG A 115 -2.51 17.88 -13.53
C ARG A 115 -3.93 17.44 -13.88
N LEU A 116 -4.15 16.92 -15.09
CA LEU A 116 -5.45 16.43 -15.54
C LEU A 116 -5.96 15.25 -14.71
N TYR A 117 -5.10 14.27 -14.39
CA TYR A 117 -5.46 13.16 -13.50
C TYR A 117 -5.86 13.66 -12.11
N ASN A 118 -5.11 14.61 -11.55
CA ASN A 118 -5.41 15.17 -10.24
C ASN A 118 -6.72 15.97 -10.25
N GLN A 119 -7.04 16.66 -11.35
CA GLN A 119 -8.32 17.36 -11.49
C GLN A 119 -9.51 16.40 -11.59
N GLN A 120 -9.35 15.29 -12.31
CA GLN A 120 -10.44 14.34 -12.54
C GLN A 120 -10.66 13.38 -11.36
N PHE A 121 -9.58 12.96 -10.70
CA PHE A 121 -9.62 11.86 -9.73
C PHE A 121 -8.95 12.20 -8.39
N GLY A 122 -8.43 13.41 -8.22
CA GLY A 122 -7.75 13.83 -6.99
C GLY A 122 -8.65 13.76 -5.77
N LEU A 123 -8.07 13.37 -4.65
CA LEU A 123 -8.70 13.49 -3.34
C LEU A 123 -8.68 14.95 -2.91
N SER A 124 -9.79 15.42 -2.35
CA SER A 124 -9.89 16.72 -1.70
C SER A 124 -9.02 16.79 -0.44
N LYS A 125 -8.71 18.01 0.01
CA LYS A 125 -7.92 18.20 1.24
C LYS A 125 -8.64 17.65 2.46
N GLU A 126 -9.97 17.76 2.48
CA GLU A 126 -10.86 17.28 3.52
C GLU A 126 -10.87 15.75 3.58
N GLU A 127 -10.92 15.07 2.43
CA GLU A 127 -10.80 13.62 2.35
C GLU A 127 -9.44 13.15 2.83
N ILE A 128 -8.35 13.80 2.39
CA ILE A 128 -6.99 13.47 2.81
C ILE A 128 -6.83 13.56 4.32
N LYS A 129 -7.38 14.60 4.97
CA LYS A 129 -7.32 14.76 6.43
C LYS A 129 -8.03 13.65 7.20
N LYS A 130 -9.07 13.05 6.61
CA LYS A 130 -9.83 11.95 7.22
C LYS A 130 -9.16 10.59 7.04
N LEU A 131 -8.21 10.47 6.12
CA LEU A 131 -7.51 9.21 5.88
C LEU A 131 -6.71 8.82 7.12
N LYS A 132 -6.94 7.59 7.58
CA LYS A 132 -6.13 6.93 8.59
C LYS A 132 -5.64 5.63 7.98
N ILE A 133 -4.32 5.40 8.03
CA ILE A 133 -3.77 4.10 7.67
C ILE A 133 -3.77 3.22 8.91
N PRO A 134 -4.35 2.01 8.86
CA PRO A 134 -4.17 1.03 9.92
C PRO A 134 -2.70 0.58 9.95
N TYR A 135 -2.10 0.64 11.13
CA TYR A 135 -0.86 -0.10 11.36
C TYR A 135 -1.18 -1.60 11.30
N SER A 136 -0.39 -2.36 10.52
CA SER A 136 -0.58 -3.80 10.50
C SER A 136 -0.01 -4.40 11.76
N TYR A 137 -0.91 -4.90 12.61
CA TYR A 137 -0.59 -5.72 13.74
C TYR A 137 -0.18 -7.16 13.35
N LYS A 138 -0.15 -7.51 12.06
CA LYS A 138 0.10 -8.92 11.65
C LYS A 138 1.51 -9.44 11.94
N ASN A 139 2.49 -8.56 12.20
CA ASN A 139 3.80 -8.98 12.71
C ASN A 139 3.84 -9.20 14.24
N LEU A 140 2.77 -8.94 14.97
CA LEU A 140 2.77 -9.11 16.43
C LEU A 140 2.96 -10.57 16.88
N ASN A 141 2.65 -11.55 16.01
CA ASN A 141 2.64 -12.98 16.37
C ASN A 141 3.74 -13.81 15.68
N GLN A 142 4.60 -13.21 14.84
CA GLN A 142 5.65 -13.95 14.12
C GLN A 142 7.04 -13.83 14.75
N VAL A 143 7.29 -12.75 15.49
CA VAL A 143 8.57 -12.55 16.18
C VAL A 143 8.54 -13.34 17.48
N MET A 144 9.55 -14.19 17.70
CA MET A 144 9.67 -14.94 18.95
C MET A 144 9.87 -13.99 20.13
N SER A 145 9.22 -14.28 21.26
CA SER A 145 9.46 -13.55 22.50
C SER A 145 10.90 -13.78 22.98
N LEU A 146 11.39 -12.90 23.85
CA LEU A 146 12.71 -13.04 24.45
C LEU A 146 12.84 -14.41 25.15
N GLU A 147 11.81 -14.82 25.87
CA GLU A 147 11.74 -16.11 26.56
C GLU A 147 11.78 -17.28 25.59
N GLN A 148 11.06 -17.19 24.46
CA GLN A 148 11.03 -18.22 23.43
C GLN A 148 12.40 -18.41 22.75
N ILE A 149 13.11 -17.30 22.49
CA ILE A 149 14.47 -17.31 21.93
C ILE A 149 15.44 -17.92 22.93
N GLN A 150 15.39 -17.49 24.19
CA GLN A 150 16.28 -17.98 25.26
C GLN A 150 16.10 -19.47 25.55
N ARG A 151 14.85 -19.95 25.56
CA ARG A 151 14.54 -21.37 25.74
C ARG A 151 14.84 -22.21 24.50
N ASN A 152 15.18 -21.57 23.39
CA ASN A 152 15.38 -22.19 22.09
C ASN A 152 14.25 -23.19 21.75
N GLU A 153 12.99 -22.79 21.94
CA GLU A 153 11.83 -23.69 21.83
C GLU A 153 11.72 -24.35 20.43
N LYS A 154 12.25 -23.67 19.41
CA LYS A 154 12.28 -24.15 18.02
C LYS A 154 13.57 -24.88 17.62
N LYS A 155 14.50 -25.14 18.56
CA LYS A 155 15.80 -25.80 18.30
C LYS A 155 16.60 -25.14 17.17
N LEU A 156 16.64 -23.81 17.18
CA LEU A 156 17.39 -22.98 16.26
C LEU A 156 18.90 -23.13 16.46
N THR A 157 19.65 -22.89 15.38
CA THR A 157 21.11 -22.76 15.41
C THR A 157 21.53 -21.40 15.99
N ASN A 158 22.79 -21.25 16.41
CA ASN A 158 23.29 -19.97 16.94
C ASN A 158 23.10 -18.79 15.98
N LEU A 159 23.26 -19.01 14.67
CA LEU A 159 23.04 -17.97 13.66
C LEU A 159 21.57 -17.56 13.59
N GLN A 160 20.65 -18.52 13.60
CA GLN A 160 19.21 -18.26 13.61
C GLN A 160 18.78 -17.58 14.92
N ILE A 161 19.36 -17.95 16.06
CA ILE A 161 19.11 -17.27 17.34
C ILE A 161 19.51 -15.80 17.27
N ILE A 162 20.68 -15.49 16.68
CA ILE A 162 21.13 -14.10 16.48
C ILE A 162 20.17 -13.34 15.57
N GLU A 163 19.70 -13.96 14.48
CA GLU A 163 18.71 -13.38 13.57
C GLU A 163 17.39 -13.07 14.28
N GLU A 164 16.87 -14.00 15.09
CA GLU A 164 15.66 -13.77 15.89
C GLU A 164 15.84 -12.65 16.91
N TYR A 165 17.00 -12.52 17.55
CA TYR A 165 17.30 -11.37 18.43
C TYR A 165 17.30 -10.04 17.67
N GLN A 166 17.82 -10.02 16.44
CA GLN A 166 17.78 -8.82 15.59
C GLN A 166 16.34 -8.47 15.20
N ASN A 167 15.54 -9.48 14.83
CA ASN A 167 14.12 -9.31 14.51
C ASN A 167 13.35 -8.74 15.71
N LEU A 168 13.55 -9.31 16.91
CA LEU A 168 12.94 -8.82 18.14
C LEU A 168 13.36 -7.39 18.50
N LYS A 169 14.65 -7.06 18.37
CA LYS A 169 15.14 -5.70 18.58
C LYS A 169 14.48 -4.70 17.62
N ASN A 170 14.40 -5.05 16.34
CA ASN A 170 13.79 -4.21 15.32
C ASN A 170 12.31 -3.98 15.63
N GLU A 171 11.57 -5.03 15.96
CA GLU A 171 10.16 -4.97 16.34
C GLU A 171 9.92 -4.06 17.55
N ILE A 172 10.66 -4.26 18.65
CA ILE A 172 10.54 -3.41 19.86
C ILE A 172 10.84 -1.94 19.52
N THR A 173 11.90 -1.69 18.74
CA THR A 173 12.28 -0.35 18.34
C THR A 173 11.17 0.34 17.54
N GLN A 174 10.51 -0.39 16.63
CA GLN A 174 9.38 0.14 15.88
C GLN A 174 8.17 0.41 16.79
N ARG A 175 7.84 -0.49 17.72
CA ARG A 175 6.75 -0.25 18.69
C ARG A 175 6.98 1.02 19.50
N ILE A 176 8.22 1.26 19.95
CA ILE A 176 8.58 2.49 20.65
C ILE A 176 8.39 3.71 19.76
N LYS A 177 8.80 3.64 18.48
CA LYS A 177 8.63 4.74 17.51
C LYS A 177 7.15 5.06 17.28
N ILE A 178 6.32 4.03 17.07
CA ILE A 178 4.86 4.17 16.87
C ILE A 178 4.22 4.77 18.12
N PHE A 179 4.56 4.25 19.30
CA PHE A 179 4.03 4.76 20.56
C PHE A 179 4.34 6.26 20.75
N LYS A 180 5.56 6.69 20.41
CA LYS A 180 5.93 8.11 20.41
C LYS A 180 5.09 8.93 19.43
N GLN A 181 4.87 8.43 18.22
CA GLN A 181 4.07 9.11 17.19
C GLN A 181 2.61 9.29 17.63
N ILE A 182 1.98 8.23 18.15
CA ILE A 182 0.60 8.28 18.69
C ILE A 182 0.51 9.31 19.82
N LYS A 183 1.51 9.34 20.71
CA LYS A 183 1.54 10.28 21.84
C LYS A 183 1.64 11.74 21.37
N ILE A 184 2.41 12.01 20.32
CA ILE A 184 2.51 13.34 19.69
C ILE A 184 1.17 13.76 19.07
N GLU A 185 0.53 12.87 18.31
CA GLU A 185 -0.75 13.14 17.66
C GLU A 185 -1.89 13.40 18.66
N GLN A 186 -1.88 12.72 19.81
CA GLN A 186 -2.84 12.94 20.90
C GLN A 186 -2.62 14.30 21.60
N GLN A 187 -1.38 14.78 21.69
CA GLN A 187 -1.05 16.09 22.29
C GLN A 187 -1.39 17.27 21.38
N GLN A 188 -1.50 17.07 20.07
CA GLN A 188 -1.84 18.11 19.09
C GLN A 188 -3.36 18.27 18.87
N GLN A 189 -4.19 17.44 19.52
CA GLN A 189 -5.66 17.49 19.45
C GLN A 189 -6.30 18.18 20.68
N VAL A 190 -5.51 18.83 21.53
CA VAL A 190 -5.95 19.64 22.68
C VAL A 190 -5.70 21.12 22.40
#